data_AF-A0A212QPX6-F1
#
_entry.id   AF-A0A212QPX6-F1
#
_cell.length_a   1.000
_cell.length_b   1.000
_cell.length_c   1.000
_cell.angle_alpha   90.00
_cell.angle_beta   90.00
_cell.angle_gamma   90.00
#
_symmetry.space_group_name_H-M   'P 1'
#
loop_
_entity.id
_entity.type
_entity.pdbx_description
1 polymer ?
#
loop_
_entity_poly.entity_id
_entity_poly.type
_entity_poly.pdbx_seq_one_letter_code
_entity_poly.pdbx_strand_id
1 'polypeptide(L)' 'MTTFRDVLLVEDIVDAGLTLRYLQAHLRSQGPRSLRTAVLLD' A
#
# COMPACT_ATOMS: atom_id res chain seq x y z
N MET A 1 3.47 4.23 -23.14
CA MET A 1 4.21 3.30 -22.25
C MET A 1 3.56 3.35 -20.87
N THR A 2 2.82 2.32 -20.47
CA THR A 2 2.30 2.19 -19.11
C THR A 2 3.36 1.48 -18.26
N THR A 3 4.20 2.22 -17.53
CA THR A 3 5.20 1.60 -16.65
C THR A 3 4.54 1.08 -15.38
N PHE A 4 4.44 -0.23 -15.25
CA PHE A 4 4.06 -0.90 -14.00
C PHE A 4 5.21 -0.77 -12.99
N ARG A 5 4.92 -0.27 -11.79
CA ARG A 5 5.91 -0.03 -10.72
C ARG A 5 5.72 -0.99 -9.55
N ASP A 6 6.80 -1.33 -8.88
CA ASP A 6 6.75 -1.94 -7.55
C ASP A 6 6.57 -0.86 -6.50
N VAL A 7 5.59 -1.07 -5.61
CA VAL A 7 5.22 -0.09 -4.60
C VAL A 7 5.39 -0.72 -3.22
N LEU A 8 6.08 -0.01 -2.33
CA LEU A 8 6.13 -0.28 -0.90
C LEU A 8 5.36 0.84 -0.19
N LEU A 9 4.20 0.49 0.37
CA LEU A 9 3.46 1.37 1.28
C LEU A 9 4.13 1.30 2.65
N VAL A 10 4.52 2.46 3.19
CA VAL A 10 5.17 2.56 4.51
C VAL A 10 4.24 3.32 5.43
N GLU A 11 3.81 2.67 6.51
CA GLU A 11 3.02 3.28 7.58
C GLU A 11 3.86 3.32 8.87
N ASP A 12 3.64 4.34 9.68
CA ASP A 12 4.25 4.47 11.00
C ASP A 12 3.54 3.58 12.03
N ILE A 13 2.20 3.56 12.03
CA ILE A 13 1.40 2.76 12.94
C ILE A 13 0.17 2.17 12.27
N VAL A 14 -0.16 0.92 12.61
CA VAL A 14 -1.46 0.32 12.33
C VAL A 14 -2.21 0.17 13.65
N ASP A 15 -3.48 0.60 13.66
CA ASP A 15 -4.41 0.37 14.76
C ASP A 15 -5.59 -0.46 14.23
N ALA A 16 -6.77 0.14 14.00
CA ALA A 16 -7.91 -0.57 13.40
C ALA A 16 -7.74 -1.00 11.93
N GLY A 17 -6.63 -0.62 11.28
CA GLY A 17 -6.31 -0.99 9.89
C GLY A 17 -7.21 -0.38 8.80
N LEU A 18 -8.15 0.52 9.15
CA LEU A 18 -9.08 1.13 8.19
C LEU A 18 -8.35 1.96 7.13
N THR A 19 -7.39 2.80 7.56
CA THR A 19 -6.54 3.61 6.67
C THR A 19 -5.72 2.72 5.74
N LEU A 20 -5.04 1.72 6.28
CA LEU A 20 -4.24 0.77 5.50
C LEU A 20 -5.09 0.05 4.44
N ARG A 21 -6.29 -0.42 4.80
CA ARG A 21 -7.21 -1.10 3.85
C ARG A 21 -7.66 -0.16 2.74
N TYR A 22 -8.00 1.09 3.07
CA TYR A 22 -8.37 2.11 2.09
C TYR A 22 -7.21 2.39 1.12
N LEU A 23 -6.01 2.65 1.64
CA LEU A 23 -4.82 2.95 0.83
C LEU A 23 -4.42 1.76 -0.06
N GLN A 24 -4.46 0.54 0.47
CA GLN A 24 -4.18 -0.65 -0.32
C GLN A 24 -5.19 -0.85 -1.46
N ALA A 25 -6.49 -0.59 -1.23
CA ALA A 25 -7.50 -0.65 -2.28
C ALA A 25 -7.28 0.43 -3.35
N HIS A 26 -6.97 1.65 -2.92
CA HIS A 26 -6.65 2.76 -3.81
C HIS A 26 -5.41 2.49 -4.66
N LEU A 27 -4.31 2.02 -4.05
CA LEU A 27 -3.07 1.73 -4.77
C LEU A 27 -3.21 0.53 -5.72
N ARG A 28 -3.96 -0.51 -5.34
CA ARG A 28 -4.23 -1.65 -6.23
C ARG A 28 -5.01 -1.24 -7.48
N SER A 29 -5.92 -0.28 -7.40
CA SER A 29 -6.68 0.20 -8.56
C SER A 29 -5.81 0.93 -9.59
N GLN A 30 -4.62 1.41 -9.20
CA GLN A 30 -3.63 2.00 -10.11
C GLN A 30 -2.80 0.94 -10.87
N GLY A 31 -3.00 -0.35 -10.60
CA GLY A 31 -2.32 -1.46 -11.29
C GLY A 31 -0.80 -1.51 -11.10
N PRO A 32 -0.25 -1.51 -9.87
CA PRO A 32 1.19 -1.71 -9.66
C PRO A 32 1.63 -3.13 -10.04
N ARG A 33 2.91 -3.31 -10.40
CA ARG A 33 3.52 -4.63 -10.64
C ARG A 33 3.49 -5.48 -9.36
N SER A 34 3.72 -4.84 -8.23
CA SER A 34 3.59 -5.42 -6.89
C SER A 34 3.25 -4.34 -5.87
N LEU A 35 2.52 -4.70 -4.82
CA LEU A 35 2.24 -3.84 -3.66
C LEU A 35 2.62 -4.60 -2.40
N ARG A 36 3.57 -4.07 -1.63
CA ARG A 36 3.95 -4.56 -0.30
C ARG A 36 3.73 -3.48 0.74
N THR A 37 3.63 -3.86 2.02
CA THR A 37 3.46 -2.94 3.15
C THR A 37 4.57 -3.18 4.16
N ALA A 38 5.14 -2.10 4.69
CA ALA A 38 6.00 -2.10 5.87
C ALA A 38 5.37 -1.18 6.91
N VAL A 39 5.32 -1.63 8.17
CA VAL A 39 4.76 -0.89 9.28
C VAL A 39 5.80 -0.83 10.39
N LEU A 40 5.99 0.33 11.01
CA LEU A 40 6.90 0.46 12.14
C LEU A 40 6.31 -0.11 13.44
N LEU A 41 5.02 0.13 13.72
CA LEU A 41 4.28 -0.41 14.85
C LEU A 41 2.97 -1.05 14.38
N ASP A 42 2.81 -2.36 14.59
CA ASP A 42 1.61 -3.12 14.19
C ASP A 42 0.64 -3.33 15.35
#